data_AF-A0A0J9E7S5-F1
#
_entry.id   AF-A0A0J9E7S5-F1
#
_cell.length_a   1.000
_cell.length_b   1.000
_cell.length_c   1.000
_cell.angle_alpha   90.00
_cell.angle_beta   90.00
_cell.angle_gamma   90.00
#
_symmetry.space_group_name_H-M   'P 1'
#
loop_
_entity.id
_entity.type
_entity.pdbx_description
1 polymer ?
#
loop_
_entity_poly.entity_id
_entity_poly.type
_entity_poly.pdbx_seq_one_letter_code
_entity_poly.pdbx_strand_id
1 'polypeptide(L)'
;MVLPRGLNQVYDEWGGEKASGCLLHAKFLDTFGTKAAEELERRQHYAASHEYRAYNRRLKDNPDLWCKWSEKYINWRQLEILGLMSKGNWA
;
A
#
# COMPACT_ATOMS: atom_id res chain seq x y z
N MET A 1 16.31 11.26 -8.56
CA MET A 1 15.48 12.00 -7.58
C MET A 1 14.48 12.82 -8.38
N VAL A 2 13.18 12.55 -8.24
CA VAL A 2 12.13 13.01 -9.18
C VAL A 2 11.59 14.42 -8.85
N LEU A 3 11.89 14.96 -7.66
CA LEU A 3 11.37 16.26 -7.19
C LEU A 3 12.48 17.23 -6.73
N PRO A 4 12.25 18.56 -6.77
CA PRO A 4 13.13 19.57 -6.16
C PRO A 4 13.41 19.31 -4.67
N ARG A 5 14.63 19.66 -4.21
CA ARG A 5 15.13 19.31 -2.86
C ARG A 5 14.17 19.67 -1.71
N GLY A 6 13.51 20.83 -1.76
CA GLY A 6 12.56 21.25 -0.72
C GLY A 6 11.30 20.38 -0.63
N LEU A 7 10.84 19.84 -1.76
CA LEU A 7 9.68 18.93 -1.82
C LEU A 7 10.03 17.50 -1.42
N ASN A 8 11.31 17.14 -1.34
CA ASN A 8 11.75 15.87 -0.76
C ASN A 8 11.85 15.95 0.78
N GLN A 9 11.69 17.12 1.40
CA GLN A 9 11.62 17.27 2.86
C GLN A 9 10.17 17.09 3.34
N VAL A 10 9.68 15.85 3.18
CA VAL A 10 8.32 15.42 3.55
C VAL A 10 8.17 15.12 5.04
N TYR A 11 9.26 14.88 5.75
CA TYR A 11 9.27 14.66 7.20
C TYR A 11 9.69 15.94 7.90
N ASP A 12 8.75 16.56 8.60
CA ASP A 12 9.05 17.59 9.60
C ASP A 12 9.18 16.91 10.97
N GLU A 13 10.37 16.94 11.55
CA GLU A 13 10.65 16.30 12.84
C GLU A 13 10.01 17.05 14.03
N TRP A 14 9.53 18.28 13.80
CA TRP A 14 9.06 19.19 14.86
C TRP A 14 7.55 19.44 14.82
N GLY A 15 6.85 18.73 13.94
CA GLY A 15 5.41 18.89 13.74
C GLY A 15 5.10 20.08 12.83
N GLY A 16 4.48 19.80 11.69
CA GLY A 16 4.03 20.80 10.74
C GLY A 16 3.11 20.19 9.68
N GLU A 17 2.05 20.90 9.31
CA GLU A 17 1.16 20.50 8.21
C GLU A 17 1.75 20.98 6.87
N LYS A 18 2.76 20.26 6.37
CA LYS A 18 3.19 20.42 4.98
C LYS A 18 2.29 19.61 4.06
N ALA A 19 2.11 20.11 2.84
CA ALA A 19 1.42 19.36 1.81
C ALA A 19 2.10 18.00 1.60
N SER A 20 1.37 16.93 1.82
CA SER A 20 1.80 15.55 1.68
C SER A 20 0.76 14.76 0.90
N GLY A 21 1.15 13.60 0.36
CA GLY A 21 0.27 12.75 -0.41
C GLY A 21 0.54 11.28 -0.13
N CYS A 22 -0.45 10.44 -0.46
CA CYS A 22 -0.35 9.00 -0.32
C CYS A 22 -0.05 8.34 -1.67
N LEU A 23 0.91 7.42 -1.69
CA LEU A 23 1.06 6.47 -2.79
C LEU A 23 0.37 5.16 -2.40
N LEU A 24 -0.73 4.84 -3.08
CA LEU A 24 -1.48 3.61 -2.84
C LEU A 24 -0.83 2.44 -3.60
N HIS A 25 -0.34 1.44 -2.88
CA HIS A 25 0.26 0.24 -3.46
C HIS A 25 -0.67 -0.97 -3.27
N ALA A 26 -1.38 -1.36 -4.34
CA ALA A 26 -2.29 -2.49 -4.33
C ALA A 26 -1.56 -3.81 -4.59
N LYS A 27 -0.79 -4.30 -3.61
CA LYS A 27 0.00 -5.55 -3.73
C LYS A 27 -0.87 -6.82 -3.77
N PHE A 28 -2.12 -6.73 -3.31
CA PHE A 28 -3.05 -7.86 -3.16
C PHE A 28 -4.40 -7.55 -3.82
N LEU A 29 -4.38 -7.26 -5.12
CA LEU A 29 -5.62 -7.21 -5.90
C LEU A 29 -6.29 -8.58 -5.92
N ASP A 30 -7.59 -8.62 -6.21
CA ASP A 30 -8.40 -9.84 -6.37
C ASP A 30 -7.72 -10.95 -7.21
N THR A 31 -6.94 -10.55 -8.22
CA THR A 31 -6.17 -11.45 -9.08
C THR A 31 -4.94 -12.09 -8.42
N PHE A 32 -4.55 -11.66 -7.21
CA PHE A 32 -3.32 -12.08 -6.58
C PHE A 32 -3.31 -13.58 -6.24
N GLY A 33 -4.43 -14.16 -5.81
CA GLY A 33 -4.52 -15.60 -5.55
C GLY A 33 -4.26 -16.42 -6.81
N THR A 34 -4.92 -16.07 -7.91
CA THR A 34 -4.73 -16.69 -9.22
C THR A 34 -3.30 -16.51 -9.73
N LYS A 35 -2.75 -15.30 -9.64
CA LYS A 35 -1.37 -15.01 -10.04
C LYS A 35 -0.36 -15.77 -9.19
N ALA A 36 -0.55 -15.86 -7.87
CA ALA A 36 0.35 -16.60 -7.00
C ALA A 36 0.36 -18.10 -7.32
N ALA A 37 -0.78 -18.69 -7.71
CA ALA A 37 -0.85 -20.08 -8.15
C ALA A 37 -0.12 -20.31 -9.49
N GLU A 38 -0.37 -19.45 -10.48
CA GLU A 38 0.33 -19.48 -11.79
C GLU A 38 1.84 -19.32 -11.62
N GLU A 39 2.24 -18.40 -10.76
CA GLU A 39 3.64 -18.13 -10.46
C GLU A 39 4.33 -19.35 -9.80
N LEU A 40 3.67 -20.05 -8.87
CA LEU A 40 4.20 -21.29 -8.29
C LEU A 40 4.44 -22.39 -9.33
N GLU A 41 3.63 -22.45 -10.39
CA GLU A 41 3.80 -23.38 -11.51
C GLU A 41 4.95 -22.97 -12.44
N ARG A 42 5.06 -21.67 -12.75
CA ARG A 42 6.11 -21.12 -13.62
C ARG A 42 7.52 -21.26 -13.07
N ARG A 43 7.69 -21.35 -11.75
CA ARG A 43 9.00 -21.50 -11.04
C ARG A 43 10.03 -20.40 -11.33
N GLN A 44 9.61 -19.26 -11.88
CA GLN A 44 10.47 -18.12 -12.19
C GLN A 44 10.55 -17.12 -11.02
N HIS A 45 10.82 -17.62 -9.80
CA HIS A 45 10.79 -16.82 -8.58
C HIS A 45 12.15 -16.54 -8.00
N TYR A 46 12.34 -15.29 -7.60
CA TYR A 46 13.39 -14.92 -6.66
C TYR A 46 13.20 -15.66 -5.31
N ALA A 47 14.29 -16.05 -4.67
CA ALA A 47 14.30 -16.70 -3.35
C ALA A 47 13.39 -17.95 -3.22
N ALA A 48 13.34 -18.81 -4.25
CA ALA A 48 12.62 -20.08 -4.23
C ALA A 48 11.11 -19.97 -3.88
N SER A 49 10.46 -18.87 -4.27
CA SER A 49 9.02 -18.64 -4.07
C SER A 49 8.59 -18.66 -2.59
N HIS A 50 9.48 -18.43 -1.63
CA HIS A 50 9.17 -18.56 -0.20
C HIS A 50 7.96 -17.70 0.21
N GLU A 51 7.94 -16.44 -0.22
CA GLU A 51 6.83 -15.52 0.03
C GLU A 51 5.53 -15.97 -0.66
N TYR A 52 5.60 -16.38 -1.93
CA TYR A 52 4.43 -16.87 -2.68
C TYR A 52 3.83 -18.14 -2.06
N ARG A 53 4.63 -19.06 -1.53
CA ARG A 53 4.14 -20.24 -0.79
C ARG A 53 3.42 -19.84 0.49
N ALA A 54 3.95 -18.86 1.22
CA ALA A 54 3.33 -18.35 2.45
C ALA A 54 2.00 -17.63 2.14
N TYR A 55 1.97 -16.80 1.10
CA TYR A 55 0.74 -16.14 0.66
C TYR A 55 -0.30 -17.15 0.18
N ASN A 56 0.07 -18.10 -0.69
CA ASN A 56 -0.85 -19.12 -1.18
C ASN A 56 -1.43 -19.98 -0.04
N ARG A 57 -0.63 -20.28 1.00
CA ARG A 57 -1.15 -21.03 2.15
C ARG A 57 -2.14 -20.22 2.99
N ARG A 58 -1.85 -18.94 3.27
CA ARG A 58 -2.72 -18.11 4.13
C ARG A 58 -3.94 -17.55 3.42
N LEU A 59 -3.80 -17.10 2.17
CA LEU A 59 -4.89 -16.50 1.39
C LEU A 59 -5.87 -17.55 0.85
N LYS A 60 -5.46 -18.82 0.72
CA LYS A 60 -6.37 -19.90 0.30
C LYS A 60 -7.47 -20.16 1.33
N ASP A 61 -7.15 -20.06 2.61
CA ASP A 61 -8.09 -20.38 3.70
C ASP A 61 -8.86 -19.14 4.19
N ASN A 62 -8.26 -17.95 4.08
CA ASN A 62 -8.94 -16.69 4.33
C ASN A 62 -8.35 -15.55 3.48
N PRO A 63 -8.95 -15.24 2.31
CA PRO A 63 -8.45 -14.21 1.41
C PRO A 63 -8.78 -12.79 1.88
N ASP A 64 -9.62 -12.64 2.91
CA ASP A 64 -10.05 -11.34 3.37
C ASP A 64 -8.99 -10.69 4.27
N LEU A 65 -8.38 -9.63 3.77
CA LEU A 65 -7.45 -8.79 4.51
C LEU A 65 -8.17 -7.71 5.33
N TRP A 66 -9.51 -7.67 5.30
CA TRP A 66 -10.30 -6.73 6.08
C TRP A 66 -10.19 -7.03 7.57
N CYS A 67 -10.04 -5.97 8.35
CA CYS A 67 -10.06 -6.02 9.80
C CYS A 67 -10.93 -4.88 10.33
N LYS A 68 -11.11 -4.81 11.65
CA LYS A 68 -11.91 -3.76 12.29
C LYS A 68 -11.40 -2.32 12.09
N TRP A 69 -10.19 -2.16 11.54
CA TRP A 69 -9.59 -0.86 11.21
C TRP A 69 -9.52 -0.60 9.70
N SER A 70 -10.01 -1.55 8.88
CA SER A 70 -10.01 -1.40 7.43
C SER A 70 -11.16 -0.49 7.02
N GLU A 71 -10.85 0.48 6.17
CA GLU A 71 -11.80 1.47 5.66
C GLU A 71 -11.91 1.37 4.14
N LYS A 72 -13.14 1.52 3.63
CA LYS A 72 -13.37 1.56 2.17
C LYS A 72 -12.81 2.87 1.64
N TYR A 73 -11.84 2.79 0.74
CA TYR A 73 -11.33 3.97 0.05
C TYR A 73 -12.43 4.62 -0.80
N ILE A 74 -12.66 5.91 -0.57
CA ILE A 74 -13.65 6.73 -1.30
C ILE A 74 -12.94 7.78 -2.15
N ASN A 75 -12.12 8.64 -1.52
CA ASN A 75 -11.39 9.72 -2.19
C ASN A 75 -10.28 10.28 -1.29
N TRP A 76 -9.55 11.28 -1.79
CA TRP A 76 -8.46 11.93 -1.06
C TRP A 76 -8.89 12.68 0.21
N ARG A 77 -10.13 13.21 0.27
CA ARG A 77 -10.64 13.89 1.48
C ARG A 77 -10.74 12.93 2.65
N GLN A 78 -11.09 11.67 2.39
CA GLN A 78 -11.07 10.63 3.41
C GLN A 78 -9.65 10.41 3.95
N LEU A 79 -8.63 10.39 3.09
CA LEU A 79 -7.24 10.21 3.52
C LEU A 79 -6.76 11.37 4.40
N GLU A 80 -7.21 12.60 4.10
CA GLU A 80 -6.96 13.77 4.96
C GLU A 80 -7.67 13.64 6.32
N ILE A 81 -8.95 13.27 6.34
CA ILE A 81 -9.71 13.06 7.58
C ILE A 81 -9.10 11.94 8.45
N LEU A 82 -8.60 10.88 7.81
CA LEU A 82 -7.90 9.78 8.49
C LEU A 82 -6.48 10.16 8.96
N GLY A 83 -5.99 11.36 8.65
CA GLY A 83 -4.65 11.83 9.01
C GLY A 83 -3.52 11.16 8.24
N LEU A 84 -3.83 10.52 7.11
CA LEU A 84 -2.84 9.83 6.26
C LEU A 84 -2.12 10.78 5.30
N MET A 85 -2.74 11.92 4.99
CA MET A 85 -2.13 13.02 4.21
C MET A 85 -2.60 14.37 4.75
N SER A 86 -1.90 15.44 4.37
CA SER A 86 -2.29 16.81 4.66
C SER A 86 -2.24 17.63 3.38
N LYS A 87 -3.25 18.48 3.15
CA LYS A 87 -3.17 19.51 2.09
C LYS A 87 -2.27 20.69 2.48
N GLY A 88 -1.84 20.77 3.74
CA GLY A 88 -1.15 21.91 4.33
C GLY A 88 -1.94 23.22 4.22
N ASN A 89 -1.24 24.35 4.12
CA ASN A 89 -1.84 25.67 3.92
C ASN A 89 -2.40 25.90 2.50
N TRP A 90 -2.57 24.86 1.70
CA TRP A 90 -3.22 24.97 0.41
C TRP A 90 -4.73 25.04 0.63
N ALA A 91 -5.23 26.26 0.84
CA ALA A 91 -6.64 26.65 0.84
C ALA A 91 -6.81 27.85 -0.09
#